data_AF-A0A166GZA0-F1
#
_entry.id   AF-A0A166GZA0-F1
#
_cell.length_a   1.000
_cell.length_b   1.000
_cell.length_c   1.000
_cell.angle_alpha   90.00
_cell.angle_beta   90.00
_cell.angle_gamma   90.00
#
_symmetry.space_group_name_H-M   'P 1'
#
loop_
_entity.id
_entity.type
_entity.pdbx_description
1 polymer ?
#
loop_
_entity_poly.entity_id
_entity_poly.type
_entity_poly.pdbx_seq_one_letter_code
_entity_poly.pdbx_strand_id
1 'polypeptide(L)' 'MSTNTRGRRRTEDQTPNRARDVQRAFRARRAAHLESLEERIAELEQENGRLREMCGLPPASRPALGKGPTGR' A
#
# COMPACT_ATOMS: atom_id res chain seq x y z
N MET A 1 -29.01 -8.76 -28.56
CA MET A 1 -28.78 -8.66 -27.10
C MET A 1 -27.53 -7.84 -26.87
N SER A 2 -27.69 -6.57 -26.48
CA SER A 2 -26.57 -5.63 -26.35
C SER A 2 -26.11 -5.59 -24.89
N THR A 3 -24.91 -6.10 -24.65
CA THR A 3 -24.16 -5.93 -23.40
C THR A 3 -23.79 -4.46 -23.26
N ASN A 4 -24.25 -3.74 -22.23
CA ASN A 4 -23.55 -2.60 -21.61
C ASN A 4 -24.50 -1.78 -20.73
N THR A 5 -24.50 -1.95 -19.40
CA THR A 5 -24.49 -0.83 -18.42
C THR A 5 -24.38 -1.33 -16.98
N ARG A 6 -23.17 -1.68 -16.54
CA ARG A 6 -22.79 -1.46 -15.13
C ARG A 6 -22.26 -0.03 -15.05
N GLY A 7 -23.13 0.96 -14.90
CA GLY A 7 -22.70 2.33 -14.83
C GLY A 7 -23.81 3.31 -14.51
N ARG A 8 -23.78 3.86 -13.28
CA ARG A 8 -24.41 5.15 -13.00
C ARG A 8 -23.77 6.16 -13.96
N ARG A 9 -24.56 6.73 -14.88
CA ARG A 9 -24.09 7.80 -15.78
C ARG A 9 -23.39 8.87 -14.94
N ARG A 10 -22.20 9.30 -15.36
CA ARG A 10 -21.62 10.55 -14.88
C ARG A 10 -22.55 11.66 -15.37
N THR A 11 -23.40 12.16 -14.49
CA THR A 11 -24.01 13.48 -14.68
C THR A 11 -22.94 14.51 -14.32
N GLU A 12 -22.73 15.49 -15.21
CA GLU A 12 -21.81 16.61 -15.00
C GLU A 12 -22.23 17.48 -13.79
N ASP A 13 -23.46 17.30 -13.30
CA ASP A 13 -24.05 17.97 -12.12
C ASP A 13 -23.90 17.21 -10.79
N GLN A 14 -22.97 16.25 -10.67
CA GLN A 14 -22.74 15.63 -9.37
C GLN A 14 -22.04 16.62 -8.43
N THR A 15 -22.80 17.15 -7.47
CA THR A 15 -22.30 17.96 -6.37
C THR A 15 -21.06 17.34 -5.73
N PRO A 16 -20.02 18.13 -5.40
CA PRO A 16 -18.80 17.63 -4.79
C PRO A 16 -19.12 16.75 -3.58
N ASN A 17 -18.86 15.45 -3.71
CA ASN A 17 -19.13 14.51 -2.62
C ASN A 17 -17.96 14.56 -1.63
N ARG A 18 -18.01 15.56 -0.74
CA ARG A 18 -17.04 15.81 0.33
C ARG A 18 -16.64 14.53 1.06
N ALA A 19 -17.57 13.60 1.30
CA ALA A 19 -17.26 12.34 1.97
C ALA A 19 -16.35 11.42 1.12
N ARG A 20 -16.56 11.35 -0.19
CA ARG A 20 -15.68 10.58 -1.10
C ARG A 20 -14.29 11.20 -1.19
N ASP A 21 -14.20 12.53 -1.24
CA ASP A 21 -12.90 13.21 -1.29
C ASP A 21 -12.11 13.01 -0.01
N VAL A 22 -12.76 13.09 1.16
CA VAL A 22 -12.15 12.75 2.45
C VAL A 22 -11.64 11.31 2.46
N GLN A 23 -12.44 10.34 1.99
CA GLN A 23 -12.00 8.94 1.90
C GLN A 23 -10.84 8.74 0.91
N ARG A 24 -10.85 9.44 -0.23
CA ARG A 24 -9.76 9.40 -1.21
C ARG A 24 -8.47 9.96 -0.60
N ALA A 25 -8.54 11.12 0.07
CA ALA A 25 -7.42 11.73 0.76
C ALA A 25 -6.88 10.83 1.88
N PHE A 26 -7.77 10.20 2.65
CA PHE A 26 -7.38 9.23 3.67
C PHE A 26 -6.66 8.01 3.07
N ARG A 27 -7.19 7.43 1.99
CA ARG A 27 -6.55 6.32 1.28
C ARG A 27 -5.18 6.71 0.73
N ALA A 28 -5.05 7.91 0.16
CA ALA A 28 -3.78 8.43 -0.34
C ALA A 28 -2.74 8.59 0.78
N ARG A 29 -3.12 9.18 1.93
CA ARG A 29 -2.23 9.29 3.09
C ARG A 29 -1.81 7.93 3.64
N ARG A 30 -2.75 6.99 3.72
CA ARG A 30 -2.45 5.63 4.18
C ARG A 30 -1.49 4.92 3.23
N ALA A 31 -1.67 5.07 1.91
CA ALA A 31 -0.76 4.50 0.93
C ALA A 31 0.66 5.07 1.06
N ALA A 32 0.80 6.40 1.13
CA ALA A 32 2.09 7.05 1.33
C ALA A 32 2.77 6.64 2.65
N HIS A 33 1.99 6.47 3.72
CA HIS A 33 2.53 6.00 4.99
C HIS A 33 3.02 4.55 4.92
N LEU A 34 2.28 3.67 4.23
CA LEU A 34 2.70 2.28 4.03
C LEU A 34 3.98 2.21 3.19
N GLU A 35 4.05 2.98 2.09
CA GLU A 35 5.26 3.08 1.24
C GLU A 35 6.47 3.53 2.06
N SER A 36 6.33 4.57 2.88
CA SER A 36 7.41 5.03 3.78
C SER A 36 7.84 3.97 4.80
N LEU A 37 6.91 3.16 5.32
CA LEU A 37 7.25 2.05 6.22
C LEU A 37 7.97 0.92 5.49
N GLU A 38 7.54 0.59 4.26
CA GLU A 38 8.16 -0.43 3.41
C GLU A 38 9.60 -0.05 3.05
N GLU A 39 9.84 1.21 2.66
CA GLU A 39 11.18 1.76 2.43
C GLU A 39 12.06 1.63 3.68
N ARG A 40 11.54 2.05 4.84
CA ARG A 40 12.30 2.02 6.09
C ARG A 40 12.64 0.59 6.53
N ILE A 41 11.74 -0.36 6.32
CA ILE A 41 12.01 -1.78 6.57
C ILE A 41 13.10 -2.28 5.65
N ALA A 42 13.06 -1.95 4.35
CA ALA A 42 14.08 -2.37 3.40
C ALA A 42 15.49 -1.86 3.79
N GLU A 43 15.61 -0.61 4.22
CA GLU A 43 16.85 -0.04 4.75
C GLU A 43 17.37 -0.83 5.97
N LEU A 44 16.49 -1.06 6.95
CA LEU A 44 16.83 -1.77 8.18
C LEU A 44 17.20 -3.24 7.91
N GLU A 45 16.57 -3.89 6.95
CA GLU A 45 16.90 -5.26 6.57
C GLU A 45 18.25 -5.37 5.89
N GLN A 46 18.58 -4.40 5.03
CA GLN A 46 19.90 -4.31 4.41
C GLN A 46 20.99 -4.09 5.48
N GLU A 47 20.78 -3.15 6.39
CA GLU A 47 21.73 -2.87 7.48
C GLU A 47 21.88 -4.08 8.41
N ASN A 48 20.77 -4.72 8.79
CA ASN A 48 20.80 -5.92 9.63
C ASN A 48 21.56 -7.08 8.96
N GLY A 49 21.41 -7.25 7.64
CA GLY A 49 22.18 -8.23 6.87
C GLY A 49 23.68 -7.99 6.98
N ARG A 50 24.13 -6.76 6.72
CA ARG A 50 25.55 -6.37 6.85
C ARG A 50 26.09 -6.61 8.26
N LEU A 51 25.33 -6.20 9.29
CA LEU A 51 25.74 -6.40 10.68
C LEU A 51 25.82 -7.89 11.05
N ARG A 52 24.89 -8.71 10.55
CA ARG A 52 24.93 -10.16 10.77
C ARG A 52 26.15 -10.80 10.11
N GLU A 53 26.48 -10.41 8.88
CA GLU A 53 27.69 -10.87 8.19
C GLU A 53 28.96 -10.51 8.99
N MET A 54 29.06 -9.26 9.45
CA MET A 54 30.19 -8.80 10.26
C MET A 54 30.33 -9.57 11.58
N CYS A 55 29.22 -9.99 12.18
CA CYS A 55 29.20 -10.75 13.43
C CYS A 55 29.22 -12.27 13.24
N GLY A 56 29.30 -12.78 12.00
CA GLY A 56 29.24 -14.21 11.72
C GLY A 56 27.90 -14.87 12.13
N LEU A 57 26.82 -14.08 12.16
CA LEU A 57 25.49 -14.55 12.54
C LEU A 57 24.76 -15.12 11.32
N PRO A 58 23.85 -16.10 11.52
CA PRO A 58 23.04 -16.61 10.43
C PRO A 58 22.10 -15.53 9.87
N PRO A 59 21.62 -15.69 8.62
CA PRO A 59 20.65 -14.79 8.01
C PRO A 59 19.39 -14.61 8.88
N ALA A 60 18.75 -13.45 8.76
CA ALA A 60 17.49 -13.21 9.46
C ALA A 60 16.38 -14.13 8.91
N SER A 61 15.85 -15.01 9.74
CA SER A 61 14.70 -15.85 9.39
C SER A 61 13.41 -15.03 9.56
N ARG A 62 12.84 -14.54 8.45
CA ARG A 62 11.55 -13.86 8.44
C ARG A 62 10.67 -14.44 7.33
N PRO A 63 9.47 -14.96 7.66
CA PRO A 63 8.52 -15.37 6.63
C PRO A 63 8.00 -14.15 5.87
N ALA A 64 7.66 -14.34 4.60
CA ALA A 64 7.05 -13.28 3.80
C ALA A 64 5.73 -12.81 4.45
N LEU A 65 5.54 -11.50 4.52
CA LEU A 65 4.26 -10.94 4.93
C LEU A 65 3.20 -11.33 3.90
N GLY A 66 2.06 -11.83 4.37
CA GLY A 66 0.93 -12.14 3.50
C GLY A 66 0.37 -10.89 2.81
N LYS A 67 -0.43 -11.09 1.75
CA LYS A 67 -1.09 -9.97 1.08
C LYS A 67 -2.22 -9.42 1.95
N GLY A 68 -2.22 -8.11 2.18
CA GLY A 68 -3.30 -7.43 2.88
C GLY A 68 -4.60 -7.43 2.08
N PRO A 69 -5.73 -6.99 2.68
CA PRO A 69 -7.05 -6.97 2.05
C PRO A 69 -7.16 -6.08 0.80
N THR A 70 -6.12 -5.29 0.51
CA THR A 70 -6.02 -4.43 -0.68
C THR A 70 -5.24 -5.07 -1.83
N GLY A 71 -4.63 -6.24 -1.63
CA GLY A 71 -4.14 -7.14 -2.68
C GLY A 71 -3.08 -6.61 -3.66
N ARG A 72 -2.60 -5.38 -3.47
CA ARG A 72 -1.41 -4.88 -4.20
C ARG A 72 -0.16 -5.46 -3.58
#